data_AF-A0A9E1VWE8-F1
#
_entry.id   AF-A0A9E1VWE8-F1
#
_cell.length_a   1.000
_cell.length_b   1.000
_cell.length_c   1.000
_cell.angle_alpha   90.00
_cell.angle_beta   90.00
_cell.angle_gamma   90.00
#
_symmetry.space_group_name_H-M   'P 1'
#
loop_
_entity.id
_entity.type
_entity.pdbx_description
1 polymer ?
#
loop_
_entity_poly.entity_id
_entity_poly.type
_entity_poly.pdbx_seq_one_letter_code
_entity_poly.pdbx_strand_id
1 'polypeptide(L)'
;MGKASRFGVTQLPALIWLKNYDLSSLRADMMAAVIVSIMLIPQSLAYAMLAGLPAETGLYASIFPLLAYALFGTSRTLSVGPVAVVSLLSANAVGLAHMSSGIDVLILSMTLALVSGTLMFIMGLFRLGFIANLLSRPVITGFITAAGILIALSQLKHILGIPLAGHNLPELVVELAQYSPNSHFLTVVTGVVTIVFLWLSRAPLTIFLCRFMSKSAASGFTKVAPVGAVILSILLVSTFDLDHLGVEVVGHIPAKLPSFTWPELSILLVTTLMPSALMISLIGYVESMSVAQTLASKRRQQINPNHELLGLGAANVASAVSGGFAVTGGFSRSVVNFDAGARSPMAGVFTALGVALASLYLTPYLAFLPKAVLGATIFVAVLTLIEPHEITFTWKYSKHDFAAMMVTLCTVLLVGVEAGVIAGVTATISLILWRTSRPHTAIVGPVEGGEQFRNIDRHLVKQVNQVLVLRIDESLFFGNLRYLDNRINGLLASHPAMEHLVLVASGINHIDSSALQSLLELNTRLDDKGIKMHFSDVKGPVLDRLHRINFADELTGTVYLSQHQAWQDLTQLY
;
A
#
# COMPACT_ATOMS: atom_id res chain seq x y z
N MET A 1 13.44 -15.92 24.56
CA MET A 1 14.16 -14.68 24.18
C MET A 1 15.20 -15.03 23.13
N GLY A 2 14.84 -14.99 21.85
CA GLY A 2 15.77 -15.25 20.74
C GLY A 2 16.40 -13.94 20.27
N LYS A 3 17.72 -13.94 20.03
CA LYS A 3 18.45 -12.82 19.42
C LYS A 3 17.83 -12.52 18.05
N ALA A 4 16.87 -11.61 18.01
CA ALA A 4 16.41 -10.99 16.78
C ALA A 4 17.61 -10.25 16.20
N SER A 5 18.16 -10.75 15.09
CA SER A 5 19.15 -10.03 14.31
C SER A 5 18.53 -8.70 13.90
N ARG A 6 18.90 -7.62 14.59
CA ARG A 6 18.67 -6.26 14.11
C ARG A 6 19.43 -6.17 12.78
N PHE A 7 18.71 -6.40 11.67
CA PHE A 7 19.25 -6.23 10.34
C PHE A 7 19.65 -4.77 10.20
N GLY A 8 20.93 -4.48 10.37
CA GLY A 8 21.51 -3.26 9.85
C GLY A 8 21.30 -3.23 8.33
N VAL A 9 21.16 -2.03 7.77
CA VAL A 9 21.16 -1.83 6.30
C VAL A 9 22.44 -2.42 5.67
N THR A 10 23.50 -2.62 6.46
CA THR A 10 24.81 -3.12 6.05
C THR A 10 24.90 -4.62 5.77
N GLN A 11 23.93 -5.46 6.17
CA GLN A 11 23.95 -6.88 5.84
C GLN A 11 23.04 -7.17 4.64
N LEU A 12 23.62 -7.64 3.54
CA LEU A 12 22.90 -8.13 2.36
C LEU A 12 22.03 -9.34 2.74
N PRO A 13 20.69 -9.26 2.59
CA PRO A 13 19.79 -10.38 2.89
C PRO A 13 20.13 -11.67 2.13
N ALA A 14 20.68 -11.55 0.92
CA ALA A 14 21.17 -12.70 0.14
C ALA A 14 22.13 -13.61 0.89
N LEU A 15 23.11 -13.03 1.59
CA LEU A 15 24.11 -13.82 2.32
C LEU A 15 23.48 -14.67 3.43
N ILE A 16 22.36 -14.22 3.98
CA ILE A 16 21.67 -14.88 5.09
C ILE A 16 20.79 -16.02 4.59
N TRP A 17 20.02 -15.81 3.53
CA TRP A 17 19.16 -16.87 3.00
C TRP A 17 19.95 -17.92 2.23
N LEU A 18 21.03 -17.55 1.52
CA LEU A 18 21.92 -18.50 0.84
C LEU A 18 22.59 -19.46 1.83
N LYS A 19 23.02 -18.97 3.00
CA LYS A 19 23.65 -19.80 4.03
C LYS A 19 22.71 -20.89 4.59
N ASN A 20 21.41 -20.65 4.56
CA ASN A 20 20.39 -21.56 5.08
C ASN A 20 19.64 -22.30 3.96
N TYR A 21 20.16 -22.27 2.73
CA TYR A 21 19.51 -22.86 1.57
C TYR A 21 19.80 -24.36 1.47
N ASP A 22 18.74 -25.16 1.40
CA ASP A 22 18.81 -26.61 1.38
C ASP A 22 18.10 -27.21 0.16
N LEU A 23 18.30 -28.51 -0.08
CA LEU A 23 17.72 -29.22 -1.22
C LEU A 23 16.18 -29.22 -1.20
N SER A 24 15.57 -29.18 -0.01
CA SER A 24 14.11 -29.12 0.12
C SER A 24 13.56 -27.76 -0.36
N SER A 25 14.27 -26.67 -0.06
CA SER A 25 13.95 -25.34 -0.57
C SER A 25 14.18 -25.24 -2.06
N LEU A 26 15.24 -25.86 -2.61
CA LEU A 26 15.48 -25.92 -4.06
C LEU A 26 14.30 -26.52 -4.82
N ARG A 27 13.80 -27.70 -4.39
CA ARG A 27 12.66 -28.34 -5.05
C ARG A 27 11.38 -27.51 -4.98
N ALA A 28 11.12 -26.93 -3.81
CA ALA A 28 9.94 -26.09 -3.60
C ALA A 28 9.98 -24.80 -4.43
N ASP A 29 11.13 -24.11 -4.44
CA ASP A 29 11.34 -22.88 -5.20
C ASP A 29 11.30 -23.13 -6.71
N MET A 30 11.85 -24.24 -7.19
CA MET A 30 11.81 -24.60 -8.61
C MET A 30 10.38 -24.89 -9.08
N MET A 31 9.60 -25.64 -8.30
CA MET A 31 8.18 -25.90 -8.61
C MET A 31 7.37 -24.60 -8.61
N ALA A 32 7.58 -23.74 -7.60
CA ALA A 32 6.94 -22.44 -7.54
C ALA A 32 7.32 -21.55 -8.74
N ALA A 33 8.60 -21.55 -9.12
CA ALA A 33 9.09 -20.79 -10.26
C ALA A 33 8.48 -21.22 -11.60
N VAL A 34 8.28 -22.52 -11.83
CA VAL A 34 7.59 -23.00 -13.04
C VAL A 34 6.16 -22.45 -13.08
N ILE A 35 5.40 -22.60 -11.99
CA ILE A 35 4.01 -22.12 -11.92
C ILE A 35 3.94 -20.60 -12.12
N VAL A 36 4.82 -19.85 -11.45
CA VAL A 36 4.86 -18.39 -11.55
C VAL A 36 5.32 -17.93 -12.92
N SER A 37 6.32 -18.56 -13.55
CA SER A 37 6.80 -18.20 -14.90
C SER A 37 5.69 -18.28 -15.94
N ILE A 38 4.93 -19.38 -15.91
CA ILE A 38 3.82 -19.62 -16.84
C ILE A 38 2.75 -18.52 -16.68
N MET A 39 2.48 -18.07 -15.46
CA MET A 39 1.54 -16.96 -15.20
C MET A 39 2.14 -15.58 -15.53
N LEU A 40 3.42 -15.38 -15.26
CA LEU A 40 4.12 -14.10 -15.37
C LEU A 40 4.31 -13.67 -16.82
N ILE A 41 4.56 -14.60 -17.75
CA ILE A 41 4.77 -14.30 -19.18
C ILE A 41 3.59 -13.53 -19.79
N PRO A 42 2.36 -14.07 -19.85
CA PRO A 42 1.24 -13.35 -20.47
C PRO A 42 0.87 -12.07 -19.71
N GLN A 43 0.99 -12.08 -18.37
CA GLN A 43 0.74 -10.88 -17.57
C GLN A 43 1.74 -9.76 -17.87
N SER A 44 3.01 -10.10 -18.06
CA SER A 44 4.06 -9.11 -18.35
C SER A 44 3.81 -8.45 -19.70
N LEU A 45 3.46 -9.22 -20.73
CA LEU A 45 3.06 -8.70 -22.05
C LEU A 45 1.85 -7.76 -21.92
N ALA A 46 0.82 -8.20 -21.18
CA ALA A 46 -0.40 -7.41 -20.97
C ALA A 46 -0.10 -6.07 -20.28
N TYR A 47 0.74 -6.08 -19.25
CA TYR A 47 1.07 -4.89 -18.48
C TYR A 47 2.02 -3.94 -19.22
N ALA A 48 2.89 -4.44 -20.09
CA ALA A 48 3.66 -3.59 -21.00
C ALA A 48 2.73 -2.81 -21.95
N MET A 49 1.74 -3.49 -22.52
CA MET A 49 0.73 -2.84 -23.37
C MET A 49 -0.14 -1.85 -22.59
N LEU A 50 -0.47 -2.16 -21.33
CA LEU A 50 -1.14 -1.22 -20.43
C LEU A 50 -0.28 0.02 -20.15
N ALA A 51 1.05 -0.14 -20.08
CA ALA A 51 2.02 0.94 -19.96
C ALA A 51 2.21 1.75 -21.26
N GLY A 52 1.55 1.36 -22.37
CA GLY A 52 1.72 2.00 -23.68
C GLY A 52 3.02 1.59 -24.39
N LEU A 53 3.65 0.49 -23.98
CA LEU A 53 4.93 0.02 -24.50
C LEU A 53 4.80 -1.23 -25.38
N PRO A 54 5.81 -1.53 -26.22
CA PRO A 54 5.93 -2.82 -26.90
C PRO A 54 5.90 -3.98 -25.90
N ALA A 55 5.27 -5.09 -26.27
CA ALA A 55 4.96 -6.18 -25.34
C ALA A 55 6.24 -6.83 -24.75
N GLU A 56 7.33 -6.90 -25.51
CA GLU A 56 8.63 -7.44 -25.07
C GLU A 56 9.21 -6.73 -23.85
N THR A 57 8.91 -5.43 -23.69
CA THR A 57 9.41 -4.64 -22.55
C THR A 57 8.90 -5.21 -21.21
N GLY A 58 7.75 -5.87 -21.23
CA GLY A 58 7.21 -6.59 -20.08
C GLY A 58 8.05 -7.81 -19.70
N LEU A 59 8.52 -8.58 -20.69
CA LEU A 59 9.43 -9.69 -20.43
C LEU A 59 10.75 -9.19 -19.87
N TYR A 60 11.28 -8.08 -20.40
CA TYR A 60 12.52 -7.46 -19.93
C TYR A 60 12.39 -6.96 -18.48
N ALA A 61 11.29 -6.30 -18.16
CA ALA A 61 10.92 -5.88 -16.80
C ALA A 61 10.66 -7.05 -15.82
N SER A 62 10.71 -8.31 -16.29
CA SER A 62 10.51 -9.51 -15.48
C SER A 62 11.74 -10.41 -15.36
N ILE A 63 12.88 -10.05 -15.95
CA ILE A 63 14.12 -10.86 -15.87
C ILE A 63 15.06 -10.30 -14.80
N PHE A 64 15.78 -9.21 -15.11
CA PHE A 64 16.77 -8.64 -14.20
C PHE A 64 16.20 -8.07 -12.89
N PRO A 65 14.98 -7.50 -12.86
CA PRO A 65 14.39 -7.02 -11.62
C PRO A 65 14.23 -8.08 -10.53
N LEU A 66 13.88 -9.31 -10.91
CA LEU A 66 13.78 -10.45 -9.97
C LEU A 66 15.15 -10.83 -9.39
N LEU A 67 16.20 -10.78 -10.21
CA LEU A 67 17.57 -11.04 -9.76
C LEU A 67 18.03 -9.98 -8.77
N ALA A 68 17.81 -8.70 -9.10
CA ALA A 68 18.17 -7.58 -8.24
C ALA A 68 17.37 -7.60 -6.92
N TYR A 69 16.07 -7.90 -6.96
CA TYR A 69 15.26 -8.03 -5.75
C TYR A 69 15.77 -9.17 -4.85
N ALA A 70 16.17 -10.31 -5.40
CA ALA A 70 16.67 -11.44 -4.61
C ALA A 70 17.94 -11.13 -3.79
N LEU A 71 18.70 -10.10 -4.19
CA LEU A 71 19.90 -9.65 -3.49
C LEU A 71 19.60 -8.84 -2.22
N PHE A 72 18.65 -7.91 -2.32
CA PHE A 72 18.37 -6.89 -1.29
C PHE A 72 17.04 -7.08 -0.56
N GLY A 73 16.07 -7.78 -1.14
CA GLY A 73 14.75 -8.03 -0.56
C GLY A 73 14.79 -9.05 0.59
N THR A 74 13.88 -8.89 1.55
CA THR A 74 13.71 -9.80 2.69
C THR A 74 12.52 -10.76 2.53
N SER A 75 11.53 -10.40 1.72
CA SER A 75 10.39 -11.26 1.47
C SER A 75 10.79 -12.51 0.67
N ARG A 76 10.35 -13.67 1.17
CA ARG A 76 10.67 -14.97 0.56
C ARG A 76 9.73 -15.36 -0.57
N THR A 77 8.58 -14.71 -0.68
CA THR A 77 7.51 -15.11 -1.62
C THR A 77 7.05 -13.97 -2.51
N LEU A 78 7.56 -12.75 -2.30
CA LEU A 78 7.21 -11.62 -3.16
C LEU A 78 7.72 -11.87 -4.58
N SER A 79 6.83 -11.70 -5.55
CA SER A 79 7.14 -11.78 -6.98
C SER A 79 7.13 -10.38 -7.58
N VAL A 80 8.32 -9.84 -7.83
CA VAL A 80 8.52 -8.51 -8.42
C VAL A 80 8.42 -8.58 -9.94
N GLY A 81 7.75 -7.61 -10.54
CA GLY A 81 7.64 -7.44 -11.99
C GLY A 81 6.59 -6.38 -12.34
N PRO A 82 6.15 -6.30 -13.61
CA PRO A 82 5.08 -5.39 -14.02
C PRO A 82 3.77 -5.64 -13.27
N VAL A 83 3.09 -4.58 -12.84
CA VAL A 83 1.78 -4.63 -12.17
C VAL A 83 0.86 -3.56 -12.74
N ALA A 84 -0.44 -3.84 -12.79
CA ALA A 84 -1.43 -3.02 -13.48
C ALA A 84 -1.42 -1.54 -13.07
N VAL A 85 -1.41 -1.26 -11.76
CA VAL A 85 -1.45 0.11 -11.23
C VAL A 85 -0.21 0.90 -11.62
N VAL A 86 0.99 0.35 -11.40
CA VAL A 86 2.27 0.99 -11.77
C VAL A 86 2.39 1.15 -13.28
N SER A 87 1.86 0.21 -14.06
CA SER A 87 1.83 0.29 -15.53
C SER A 87 0.96 1.45 -16.01
N LEU A 88 -0.25 1.59 -15.46
CA LEU A 88 -1.15 2.70 -15.80
C LEU A 88 -0.56 4.06 -15.40
N LEU A 89 0.04 4.14 -14.20
CA LEU A 89 0.74 5.35 -13.75
C LEU A 89 1.92 5.71 -14.65
N SER A 90 2.68 4.71 -15.09
CA SER A 90 3.79 4.90 -16.02
C SER A 90 3.29 5.39 -17.38
N ALA A 91 2.21 4.80 -17.91
CA ALA A 91 1.60 5.23 -19.16
C ALA A 91 1.18 6.70 -19.13
N ASN A 92 0.50 7.13 -18.06
CA ASN A 92 0.05 8.51 -17.91
C ASN A 92 1.22 9.49 -17.84
N ALA A 93 2.20 9.22 -16.98
CA ALA A 93 3.37 10.07 -16.81
C ALA A 93 4.19 10.20 -18.10
N VAL A 94 4.41 9.07 -18.77
CA VAL A 94 5.19 9.01 -20.00
C VAL A 94 4.42 9.61 -21.17
N GLY A 95 3.11 9.41 -21.27
CA GLY A 95 2.28 10.02 -22.31
C GLY A 95 2.33 11.55 -22.26
N LEU A 96 2.19 12.14 -21.07
CA LEU A 96 2.30 13.59 -20.87
C LEU A 96 3.71 14.13 -21.21
N ALA A 97 4.76 13.40 -20.79
CA ALA A 97 6.13 13.76 -21.11
C ALA A 97 6.44 13.62 -22.61
N HIS A 98 5.90 12.61 -23.28
CA HIS A 98 6.05 12.39 -24.72
C HIS A 98 5.41 13.54 -25.51
N MET A 99 4.17 13.91 -25.18
CA MET A 99 3.46 15.01 -25.85
C MET A 99 4.18 16.36 -25.73
N SER A 100 4.91 16.59 -24.64
CA SER A 100 5.62 17.85 -24.38
C SER A 100 7.05 17.88 -24.92
N SER A 101 7.76 16.74 -24.95
CA SER A 101 9.18 16.68 -25.34
C SER A 101 9.45 16.04 -26.70
N GLY A 102 8.54 15.23 -27.22
CA GLY A 102 8.74 14.41 -28.41
C GLY A 102 9.70 13.22 -28.22
N ILE A 103 10.21 12.99 -27.00
CA ILE A 103 11.12 11.87 -26.69
C ILE A 103 10.36 10.55 -26.75
N ASP A 104 11.01 9.50 -27.26
CA ASP A 104 10.42 8.17 -27.37
C ASP A 104 9.91 7.62 -26.02
N VAL A 105 8.73 6.99 -26.06
CA VAL A 105 8.00 6.45 -24.89
C VAL A 105 8.83 5.41 -24.12
N LEU A 106 9.65 4.61 -24.81
CA LEU A 106 10.53 3.62 -24.18
C LEU A 106 11.62 4.31 -23.36
N ILE A 107 12.28 5.33 -23.92
CA ILE A 107 13.33 6.09 -23.22
C ILE A 107 12.76 6.78 -21.98
N LEU A 108 11.59 7.39 -22.11
CA LEU A 108 10.88 8.03 -21.00
C LEU A 108 10.52 7.01 -19.90
N SER A 109 10.04 5.83 -20.28
CA SER A 109 9.66 4.75 -19.35
C SER A 109 10.88 4.17 -18.61
N MET A 110 11.98 3.93 -19.31
CA MET A 110 13.24 3.51 -18.70
C MET A 110 13.78 4.57 -17.74
N THR A 111 13.71 5.84 -18.11
CA THR A 111 14.16 6.95 -17.26
C THR A 111 13.29 7.08 -16.01
N LEU A 112 11.97 6.98 -16.17
CA LEU A 112 11.01 6.99 -15.07
C LEU A 112 11.27 5.84 -14.08
N ALA A 113 11.52 4.63 -14.60
CA ALA A 113 11.89 3.47 -13.80
C ALA A 113 13.22 3.69 -13.07
N LEU A 114 14.22 4.30 -13.72
CA LEU A 114 15.52 4.59 -13.11
C LEU A 114 15.40 5.60 -11.97
N VAL A 115 14.67 6.71 -12.19
CA VAL A 115 14.46 7.75 -11.17
C VAL A 115 13.66 7.17 -10.00
N SER A 116 12.58 6.45 -10.26
CA SER A 116 11.77 5.79 -9.24
C SER A 116 12.59 4.76 -8.42
N GLY A 117 13.36 3.91 -9.11
CA GLY A 117 14.23 2.93 -8.47
C GLY A 117 15.32 3.58 -7.61
N THR A 118 15.93 4.65 -8.11
CA THR A 118 16.94 5.40 -7.38
C THR A 118 16.35 6.07 -6.14
N LEU A 119 15.17 6.66 -6.23
CA LEU A 119 14.45 7.23 -5.08
C LEU A 119 14.17 6.16 -4.02
N MET A 120 13.63 5.00 -4.40
CA MET A 120 13.40 3.89 -3.46
C MET A 120 14.69 3.39 -2.82
N PHE A 121 15.76 3.26 -3.60
CA PHE A 121 17.06 2.84 -3.09
C PHE A 121 17.62 3.85 -2.07
N ILE A 122 17.58 5.14 -2.39
CA ILE A 122 17.97 6.22 -1.48
C ILE A 122 17.12 6.21 -0.20
N MET A 123 15.80 6.08 -0.33
CA MET A 123 14.90 5.97 0.83
C MET A 123 15.26 4.79 1.72
N GLY A 124 15.63 3.65 1.14
CA GLY A 124 16.08 2.47 1.87
C GLY A 124 17.39 2.72 2.65
N LEU A 125 18.35 3.41 2.04
CA LEU A 125 19.61 3.79 2.69
C LEU A 125 19.39 4.73 3.88
N PHE A 126 18.52 5.73 3.73
CA PHE A 126 18.15 6.67 4.80
C PHE A 126 17.15 6.11 5.82
N ARG A 127 16.81 4.82 5.72
CA ARG A 127 15.88 4.12 6.61
C ARG A 127 14.48 4.73 6.66
N LEU A 128 14.00 5.22 5.52
CA LEU A 128 12.68 5.82 5.36
C LEU A 128 11.57 4.78 5.15
N GLY A 129 11.79 3.52 5.54
CA GLY A 129 10.80 2.44 5.42
C GLY A 129 9.50 2.69 6.20
N PHE A 130 9.51 3.60 7.17
CA PHE A 130 8.30 4.04 7.87
C PHE A 130 7.28 4.72 6.96
N ILE A 131 7.69 5.21 5.78
CA ILE A 131 6.81 5.85 4.79
C ILE A 131 5.63 4.93 4.40
N ALA A 132 5.80 3.61 4.45
CA ALA A 132 4.71 2.65 4.23
C ALA A 132 3.53 2.84 5.19
N ASN A 133 3.76 3.44 6.36
CA ASN A 133 2.74 3.70 7.37
C ASN A 133 2.02 5.04 7.16
N LEU A 134 2.43 5.87 6.19
CA LEU A 134 1.79 7.16 5.91
C LEU A 134 0.47 7.02 5.15
N LEU A 135 0.28 5.91 4.43
CA LEU A 135 -0.97 5.59 3.77
C LEU A 135 -1.83 4.69 4.65
N SER A 136 -2.96 5.23 5.10
CA SER A 136 -3.93 4.47 5.89
C SER A 136 -4.60 3.39 5.03
N ARG A 137 -5.01 2.28 5.66
CA ARG A 137 -5.74 1.20 4.96
C ARG A 137 -6.97 1.72 4.18
N PRO A 138 -7.84 2.58 4.74
CA PRO A 138 -8.99 3.12 4.00
C PRO A 138 -8.60 3.88 2.72
N VAL A 139 -7.52 4.67 2.77
CA VAL A 139 -7.03 5.40 1.59
C VAL A 139 -6.47 4.44 0.54
N ILE A 140 -5.71 3.42 0.95
CA ILE A 140 -5.22 2.36 0.05
C ILE A 140 -6.40 1.64 -0.60
N THR A 141 -7.43 1.26 0.17
CA THR A 141 -8.63 0.60 -0.35
C THR A 141 -9.38 1.48 -1.34
N GLY A 142 -9.57 2.77 -1.04
CA GLY A 142 -10.20 3.73 -1.94
C GLY A 142 -9.43 3.89 -3.25
N PHE A 143 -8.10 3.99 -3.16
CA PHE A 143 -7.20 4.06 -4.30
C PHE A 143 -7.24 2.80 -5.16
N ILE A 144 -7.04 1.60 -4.58
CA ILE A 144 -7.04 0.34 -5.32
C ILE A 144 -8.39 0.11 -5.99
N THR A 145 -9.50 0.44 -5.32
CA THR A 145 -10.84 0.32 -5.90
C THR A 145 -11.00 1.22 -7.13
N ALA A 146 -10.63 2.49 -7.02
CA ALA A 146 -10.75 3.44 -8.12
C ALA A 146 -9.80 3.09 -9.29
N ALA A 147 -8.54 2.75 -8.99
CA ALA A 147 -7.58 2.29 -9.99
C ALA A 147 -8.07 1.01 -10.67
N GLY A 148 -8.63 0.06 -9.93
CA GLY A 148 -9.22 -1.17 -10.48
C GLY A 148 -10.35 -0.90 -11.46
N ILE A 149 -11.22 0.07 -11.16
CA ILE A 149 -12.30 0.51 -12.05
C ILE A 149 -11.72 1.16 -13.32
N LEU A 150 -10.79 2.11 -13.20
CA LEU A 150 -10.15 2.77 -14.36
C LEU A 150 -9.41 1.78 -15.25
N ILE A 151 -8.65 0.87 -14.65
CA ILE A 151 -7.92 -0.17 -15.40
C ILE A 151 -8.94 -1.05 -16.14
N ALA A 152 -10.00 -1.52 -15.47
CA ALA A 152 -11.02 -2.35 -16.10
C ALA A 152 -11.68 -1.64 -17.30
N LEU A 153 -12.05 -0.37 -17.16
CA LEU A 153 -12.61 0.43 -18.26
C LEU A 153 -11.61 0.62 -19.40
N SER A 154 -10.34 0.92 -19.09
CA SER A 154 -9.29 1.06 -20.11
C SER A 154 -9.03 -0.23 -20.89
N GLN A 155 -9.34 -1.41 -20.32
CA GLN A 155 -9.20 -2.70 -21.03
C GLN A 155 -10.29 -2.92 -22.08
N LEU A 156 -11.41 -2.20 -22.00
CA LEU A 156 -12.49 -2.33 -23.00
C LEU A 156 -11.99 -1.99 -24.41
N LYS A 157 -10.95 -1.18 -24.55
CA LYS A 157 -10.31 -0.87 -25.84
C LYS A 157 -9.84 -2.14 -26.58
N HIS A 158 -9.23 -3.08 -25.85
CA HIS A 158 -8.73 -4.33 -26.42
C HIS A 158 -9.83 -5.38 -26.57
N ILE A 159 -10.83 -5.37 -25.70
CA ILE A 159 -11.94 -6.33 -25.73
C ILE A 159 -12.92 -5.99 -26.85
N LEU A 160 -13.19 -4.71 -27.08
CA LEU A 160 -14.11 -4.23 -28.13
C LEU A 160 -13.40 -3.95 -29.46
N GLY A 161 -12.06 -3.80 -29.46
CA GLY A 161 -11.30 -3.42 -30.65
C GLY A 161 -11.53 -1.96 -31.04
N ILE A 162 -11.56 -1.06 -30.07
CA ILE A 162 -11.82 0.38 -30.26
C ILE A 162 -10.70 1.22 -29.64
N PRO A 163 -10.39 2.42 -30.17
CA PRO A 163 -9.35 3.28 -29.63
C PRO A 163 -9.86 4.08 -28.43
N LEU A 164 -9.52 3.66 -27.20
CA LEU A 164 -9.73 4.47 -25.98
C LEU A 164 -8.40 5.03 -25.48
N ALA A 165 -8.38 6.32 -25.19
CA ALA A 165 -7.22 7.09 -24.72
C ALA A 165 -7.49 7.92 -23.45
N GLY A 166 -8.73 7.91 -22.92
CA GLY A 166 -9.09 8.65 -21.72
C GLY A 166 -8.29 8.25 -20.48
N HIS A 167 -7.96 9.24 -19.64
CA HIS A 167 -7.12 9.09 -18.44
C HIS A 167 -7.93 9.04 -17.14
N ASN A 168 -9.18 9.50 -17.19
CA ASN A 168 -10.12 9.52 -16.08
C ASN A 168 -11.47 8.92 -16.50
N LEU A 169 -12.36 8.71 -15.52
CA LEU A 169 -13.66 8.07 -15.74
C LEU A 169 -14.54 8.86 -16.72
N PRO A 170 -14.71 10.19 -16.61
CA PRO A 170 -15.51 10.96 -17.56
C PRO A 170 -15.04 10.80 -19.01
N GLU A 171 -13.74 10.95 -19.28
CA GLU A 171 -13.16 10.78 -20.62
C GLU A 171 -13.42 9.38 -21.17
N LEU A 172 -13.11 8.35 -20.38
CA LEU A 172 -13.32 6.95 -20.78
C LEU A 172 -14.77 6.64 -21.10
N VAL A 173 -15.73 7.16 -20.31
CA VAL A 173 -17.16 6.93 -20.54
C VAL A 173 -17.64 7.64 -21.82
N VAL A 174 -17.18 8.87 -22.06
CA VAL A 174 -17.52 9.62 -23.28
C VAL A 174 -16.95 8.92 -24.51
N GLU A 175 -15.67 8.54 -24.49
CA GLU A 175 -15.03 7.81 -25.59
C GLU A 175 -15.69 6.46 -25.84
N LEU A 176 -16.03 5.71 -24.78
CA LEU A 176 -16.74 4.44 -24.91
C LEU A 176 -18.09 4.63 -25.62
N ALA A 177 -18.86 5.65 -25.23
CA ALA A 177 -20.13 5.95 -25.87
C ALA A 177 -19.95 6.33 -27.35
N GLN A 178 -18.91 7.09 -27.68
CA GLN A 178 -18.61 7.52 -29.05
C GLN A 178 -18.12 6.38 -29.95
N TYR A 179 -17.22 5.52 -29.45
CA TYR A 179 -16.57 4.48 -30.27
C TYR A 179 -17.24 3.10 -30.20
N SER A 180 -18.11 2.84 -29.21
CA SER A 180 -18.79 1.53 -29.07
C SER A 180 -19.49 1.02 -30.35
N PRO A 181 -20.09 1.85 -31.23
CA PRO A 181 -20.69 1.36 -32.47
C PRO A 181 -19.68 0.78 -33.47
N ASN A 182 -18.40 1.17 -33.38
CA ASN A 182 -17.33 0.75 -34.28
C ASN A 182 -16.58 -0.50 -33.79
N SER A 183 -17.18 -1.26 -32.85
CA SER A 183 -16.55 -2.45 -32.27
C SER A 183 -16.34 -3.55 -33.31
N HIS A 184 -15.20 -4.24 -33.25
CA HIS A 184 -14.90 -5.35 -34.15
C HIS A 184 -15.49 -6.67 -33.62
N PHE A 185 -16.41 -7.27 -34.37
CA PHE A 185 -17.21 -8.41 -33.91
C PHE A 185 -16.37 -9.61 -33.43
N LEU A 186 -15.38 -10.05 -34.21
CA LEU A 186 -14.54 -11.20 -33.84
C LEU A 186 -13.68 -10.90 -32.59
N THR A 187 -13.23 -9.66 -32.44
CA THR A 187 -12.48 -9.20 -31.26
C THR A 187 -13.37 -9.25 -30.02
N VAL A 188 -14.60 -8.75 -30.13
CA VAL A 188 -15.61 -8.80 -29.06
C VAL A 188 -15.91 -10.24 -28.65
N VAL A 189 -16.16 -11.14 -29.61
CA VAL A 189 -16.43 -12.55 -29.32
C VAL A 189 -15.24 -13.18 -28.59
N THR A 190 -14.02 -12.96 -29.09
CA THR A 190 -12.79 -13.49 -28.48
C THR A 190 -12.62 -12.98 -27.05
N GLY A 191 -12.81 -11.68 -26.82
CA GLY A 191 -12.71 -11.06 -25.51
C GLY A 191 -13.79 -11.55 -24.54
N VAL A 192 -15.05 -11.55 -24.95
CA VAL A 192 -16.19 -12.00 -24.11
C VAL A 192 -16.09 -13.48 -23.76
N VAL A 193 -15.77 -14.35 -24.73
CA VAL A 193 -15.55 -15.78 -24.47
C VAL A 193 -14.42 -15.97 -23.47
N THR A 194 -13.34 -15.21 -23.60
CA THR A 194 -12.23 -15.24 -22.64
C THR A 194 -12.68 -14.79 -21.24
N ILE A 195 -13.42 -13.68 -21.12
CA ILE A 195 -13.95 -13.20 -19.83
C ILE A 195 -14.83 -14.28 -19.19
N VAL A 196 -15.77 -14.84 -19.95
CA VAL A 196 -16.69 -15.88 -19.48
C VAL A 196 -15.90 -17.11 -19.02
N PHE A 197 -14.93 -17.57 -19.83
CA PHE A 197 -14.07 -18.69 -19.47
C PHE A 197 -13.29 -18.43 -18.18
N LEU A 198 -12.64 -17.27 -18.04
CA LEU A 198 -11.85 -16.91 -16.85
C LEU A 198 -12.73 -16.69 -15.61
N TRP A 199 -13.96 -16.21 -15.78
CA TRP A 199 -14.89 -16.05 -14.67
C TRP A 199 -15.42 -17.41 -14.21
N LEU A 200 -15.82 -18.28 -15.16
CA LEU A 200 -16.25 -19.65 -14.87
C LEU A 200 -15.12 -20.47 -14.25
N SER A 201 -13.88 -20.25 -14.67
CA SER A 201 -12.73 -21.01 -14.18
C SER A 201 -12.44 -20.79 -12.69
N ARG A 202 -13.03 -19.76 -12.05
CA ARG A 202 -12.84 -19.43 -10.62
C ARG A 202 -13.68 -20.31 -9.69
N ALA A 203 -14.55 -19.70 -8.88
CA ALA A 203 -15.35 -20.39 -7.87
C ALA A 203 -16.25 -21.50 -8.46
N PRO A 204 -16.99 -21.29 -9.57
CA PRO A 204 -17.89 -22.33 -10.06
C PRO A 204 -17.14 -23.55 -10.58
N LEU A 205 -16.04 -23.39 -11.34
CA LEU A 205 -15.22 -24.52 -11.77
C LEU A 205 -14.53 -25.22 -10.58
N THR A 206 -14.04 -24.46 -9.59
CA THR A 206 -13.44 -25.05 -8.38
C THR A 206 -14.47 -25.92 -7.64
N ILE A 207 -15.69 -25.44 -7.45
CA ILE A 207 -16.78 -26.17 -6.80
C ILE A 207 -17.15 -27.43 -7.59
N PHE A 208 -17.23 -27.31 -8.92
CA PHE A 208 -17.53 -28.45 -9.80
C PHE A 208 -16.42 -29.51 -9.77
N LEU A 209 -15.16 -29.12 -9.91
CA LEU A 209 -14.02 -30.04 -9.88
C LEU A 209 -13.85 -30.69 -8.51
N CYS A 210 -14.18 -30.00 -7.41
CA CYS A 210 -14.16 -30.61 -6.07
C CYS A 210 -15.13 -31.80 -5.92
N ARG A 211 -16.08 -32.01 -6.86
CA ARG A 211 -16.91 -33.22 -6.91
C ARG A 211 -16.15 -34.45 -7.44
N PHE A 212 -15.10 -34.24 -8.23
CA PHE A 212 -14.37 -35.31 -8.92
C PHE A 212 -12.91 -35.45 -8.47
N MET A 213 -12.33 -34.44 -7.83
CA MET A 213 -10.94 -34.43 -7.40
C MET A 213 -10.76 -33.69 -6.07
N SER A 214 -9.58 -33.85 -5.45
CA SER A 214 -9.26 -33.19 -4.19
C SER A 214 -9.27 -31.65 -4.34
N LYS A 215 -9.60 -30.95 -3.25
CA LYS A 215 -9.65 -29.48 -3.20
C LYS A 215 -8.34 -28.82 -3.66
N SER A 216 -7.20 -29.46 -3.37
CA SER A 216 -5.88 -28.97 -3.79
C SER A 216 -5.70 -29.08 -5.32
N ALA A 217 -6.04 -30.24 -5.91
CA ALA A 217 -5.96 -30.45 -7.36
C ALA A 217 -6.91 -29.50 -8.13
N ALA A 218 -8.16 -29.36 -7.67
CA ALA A 218 -9.13 -28.43 -8.24
C ALA A 218 -8.62 -26.99 -8.22
N SER A 219 -8.05 -26.55 -7.08
CA SER A 219 -7.50 -25.19 -6.94
C SER A 219 -6.28 -24.95 -7.83
N GLY A 220 -5.44 -25.97 -8.03
CA GLY A 220 -4.30 -25.90 -8.95
C GLY A 220 -4.74 -25.73 -10.40
N PHE A 221 -5.75 -26.50 -10.83
CA PHE A 221 -6.28 -26.45 -12.20
C PHE A 221 -6.90 -25.07 -12.52
N THR A 222 -7.69 -24.54 -11.60
CA THR A 222 -8.28 -23.19 -11.71
C THR A 222 -7.21 -22.09 -11.79
N LYS A 223 -6.10 -22.21 -11.04
CA LYS A 223 -5.01 -21.22 -11.05
C LYS A 223 -4.25 -21.17 -12.38
N VAL A 224 -4.22 -22.27 -13.15
CA VAL A 224 -3.57 -22.35 -14.47
C VAL A 224 -4.53 -21.93 -15.61
N ALA A 225 -5.83 -21.77 -15.34
CA ALA A 225 -6.82 -21.43 -16.37
C ALA A 225 -6.47 -20.19 -17.23
N PRO A 226 -5.94 -19.08 -16.70
CA PRO A 226 -5.51 -17.95 -17.54
C PRO A 226 -4.48 -18.32 -18.61
N VAL A 227 -3.58 -19.26 -18.29
CA VAL A 227 -2.59 -19.80 -19.21
C VAL A 227 -3.27 -20.65 -20.28
N GLY A 228 -4.24 -21.47 -19.87
CA GLY A 228 -5.04 -22.25 -20.80
C GLY A 228 -5.76 -21.38 -21.83
N ALA A 229 -6.32 -20.24 -21.40
CA ALA A 229 -6.94 -19.26 -22.31
C ALA A 229 -5.92 -18.67 -23.31
N VAL A 230 -4.71 -18.35 -22.85
CA VAL A 230 -3.61 -17.86 -23.71
C VAL A 230 -3.20 -18.91 -24.74
N ILE A 231 -2.94 -20.15 -24.31
CA ILE A 231 -2.52 -21.22 -25.22
C ILE A 231 -3.61 -21.54 -26.24
N LEU A 232 -4.87 -21.68 -25.79
CA LEU A 232 -5.99 -21.99 -26.66
C LEU A 232 -6.24 -20.87 -27.67
N SER A 233 -6.15 -19.61 -27.26
CA SER A 233 -6.33 -18.49 -28.18
C SER A 233 -5.22 -18.39 -29.22
N ILE A 234 -3.95 -18.60 -28.84
CA ILE A 234 -2.83 -18.69 -29.80
C ILE A 234 -3.12 -19.79 -30.83
N LEU A 235 -3.53 -20.98 -30.36
CA LEU A 235 -3.84 -22.10 -31.25
C LEU A 235 -4.97 -21.71 -32.22
N LEU A 236 -6.10 -21.21 -31.72
CA LEU A 236 -7.25 -20.83 -32.54
C LEU A 236 -6.90 -19.76 -33.58
N VAL A 237 -6.16 -18.72 -33.18
CA VAL A 237 -5.73 -17.66 -34.10
C VAL A 237 -4.83 -18.23 -35.19
N SER A 238 -3.86 -19.06 -34.82
CA SER A 238 -2.92 -19.67 -35.77
C SER A 238 -3.57 -20.69 -36.71
N THR A 239 -4.64 -21.38 -36.30
CA THR A 239 -5.30 -22.40 -37.12
C THR A 239 -6.38 -21.84 -38.03
N PHE A 240 -7.01 -20.73 -37.63
CA PHE A 240 -8.11 -20.10 -38.36
C PHE A 240 -7.73 -18.77 -38.99
N ASP A 241 -6.45 -18.38 -38.95
CA ASP A 241 -5.89 -17.13 -39.49
C ASP A 241 -6.71 -15.90 -39.05
N LEU A 242 -7.09 -15.87 -37.76
CA LEU A 242 -7.99 -14.84 -37.24
C LEU A 242 -7.35 -13.44 -37.24
N ASP A 243 -6.03 -13.37 -37.22
CA ASP A 243 -5.26 -12.13 -37.37
C ASP A 243 -5.45 -11.50 -38.76
N HIS A 244 -5.49 -12.32 -39.81
CA HIS A 244 -5.85 -11.86 -41.16
C HIS A 244 -7.32 -11.41 -41.29
N LEU A 245 -8.19 -11.88 -40.39
CA LEU A 245 -9.59 -11.45 -40.30
C LEU A 245 -9.80 -10.20 -39.41
N GLY A 246 -8.73 -9.50 -39.04
CA GLY A 246 -8.79 -8.23 -38.31
C GLY A 246 -8.76 -8.35 -36.79
N VAL A 247 -8.53 -9.54 -36.22
CA VAL A 247 -8.28 -9.67 -34.78
C VAL A 247 -6.88 -9.15 -34.48
N GLU A 248 -6.77 -8.07 -33.71
CA GLU A 248 -5.47 -7.56 -33.32
C GLU A 248 -4.70 -8.54 -32.42
N VAL A 249 -3.51 -8.93 -32.87
CA VAL A 249 -2.55 -9.75 -32.13
C VAL A 249 -1.39 -8.91 -31.60
N VAL A 250 -0.59 -9.49 -30.69
CA VAL A 250 0.62 -8.83 -30.15
C VAL A 250 1.62 -8.48 -31.25
N GLY A 251 1.75 -9.33 -32.27
CA GLY A 251 2.65 -9.10 -33.40
C GLY A 251 4.08 -9.53 -33.10
N HIS A 252 5.03 -9.13 -33.95
CA HIS A 252 6.41 -9.61 -33.87
C HIS A 252 7.09 -9.23 -32.53
N ILE A 253 7.56 -10.24 -31.80
CA ILE A 253 8.32 -10.10 -30.56
C ILE A 253 9.76 -10.56 -30.82
N PRO A 254 10.79 -9.70 -30.65
CA PRO A 254 12.17 -10.09 -30.88
C PRO A 254 12.61 -11.28 -30.01
N ALA A 255 13.08 -12.36 -30.62
CA ALA A 255 13.62 -13.54 -29.93
C ALA A 255 15.06 -13.31 -29.43
N LYS A 256 15.21 -12.35 -28.50
CA LYS A 256 16.50 -11.97 -27.92
C LYS A 256 16.36 -11.67 -26.44
N LEU A 257 17.47 -11.82 -25.71
CA LEU A 257 17.57 -11.29 -24.35
C LEU A 257 17.61 -9.76 -24.37
N PRO A 258 17.16 -9.09 -23.29
CA PRO A 258 17.28 -7.65 -23.15
C PRO A 258 18.73 -7.21 -23.32
N SER A 259 18.95 -6.23 -24.21
CA SER A 259 20.24 -5.53 -24.29
C SER A 259 20.37 -4.57 -23.12
N PHE A 260 21.58 -4.41 -22.60
CA PHE A 260 21.85 -3.36 -21.64
C PHE A 260 21.88 -2.02 -22.34
N THR A 261 21.00 -1.13 -21.94
CA THR A 261 20.87 0.20 -22.51
C THR A 261 20.79 1.20 -21.37
N TRP A 262 21.64 2.22 -21.38
CA TRP A 262 21.58 3.25 -20.35
C TRP A 262 20.48 4.26 -20.69
N PRO A 263 19.57 4.59 -19.76
CA PRO A 263 18.54 5.61 -20.00
C PRO A 263 19.16 6.99 -20.20
N GLU A 264 18.50 7.84 -20.98
CA GLU A 264 18.94 9.23 -21.15
C GLU A 264 18.72 10.01 -19.84
N LEU A 265 19.80 10.52 -19.26
CA LEU A 265 19.76 11.31 -18.02
C LEU A 265 19.97 12.79 -18.34
N SER A 266 18.98 13.44 -18.95
CA SER A 266 18.96 14.89 -19.02
C SER A 266 18.35 15.47 -17.74
N ILE A 267 18.92 16.57 -17.23
CA ILE A 267 18.42 17.22 -16.02
C ILE A 267 16.95 17.62 -16.17
N LEU A 268 16.60 18.12 -17.36
CA LEU A 268 15.23 18.50 -17.71
C LEU A 268 14.29 17.30 -17.59
N LEU A 269 14.65 16.16 -18.20
CA LEU A 269 13.81 14.97 -18.17
C LEU A 269 13.62 14.43 -16.76
N VAL A 270 14.70 14.37 -15.98
CA VAL A 270 14.65 13.96 -14.57
C VAL A 270 13.75 14.88 -13.76
N THR A 271 13.83 16.20 -13.94
CA THR A 271 12.96 17.15 -13.23
C THR A 271 11.50 17.03 -13.62
N THR A 272 11.20 16.80 -14.90
CA THR A 272 9.82 16.63 -15.40
C THR A 272 9.20 15.34 -14.88
N LEU A 273 9.96 14.25 -14.83
CA LEU A 273 9.46 12.94 -14.38
C LEU A 273 9.50 12.78 -12.86
N MET A 274 10.16 13.66 -12.11
CA MET A 274 10.33 13.56 -10.66
C MET A 274 9.02 13.40 -9.89
N PRO A 275 7.95 14.19 -10.15
CA PRO A 275 6.69 14.06 -9.41
C PRO A 275 6.05 12.68 -9.60
N SER A 276 5.96 12.20 -10.84
CA SER A 276 5.40 10.88 -11.14
C SER A 276 6.31 9.74 -10.63
N ALA A 277 7.63 9.90 -10.70
CA ALA A 277 8.59 8.94 -10.15
C ALA A 277 8.43 8.78 -8.64
N LEU A 278 8.25 9.88 -7.90
CA LEU A 278 8.00 9.88 -6.46
C LEU A 278 6.68 9.18 -6.13
N MET A 279 5.62 9.45 -6.90
CA MET A 279 4.33 8.78 -6.72
C MET A 279 4.41 7.28 -7.01
N ILE A 280 5.02 6.88 -8.12
CA ILE A 280 5.23 5.46 -8.46
C ILE A 280 6.08 4.77 -7.40
N SER A 281 7.12 5.43 -6.89
CA SER A 281 7.95 4.91 -5.79
C SER A 281 7.13 4.67 -4.53
N LEU A 282 6.33 5.65 -4.13
CA LEU A 282 5.51 5.58 -2.91
C LEU A 282 4.44 4.49 -3.01
N ILE A 283 3.65 4.52 -4.09
CA ILE A 283 2.55 3.57 -4.32
C ILE A 283 3.09 2.17 -4.53
N GLY A 284 4.10 2.02 -5.39
CA GLY A 284 4.75 0.74 -5.65
C GLY A 284 5.31 0.13 -4.36
N TYR A 285 5.99 0.93 -3.54
CA TYR A 285 6.50 0.49 -2.24
C TYR A 285 5.39 0.08 -1.27
N VAL A 286 4.35 0.90 -1.11
CA VAL A 286 3.24 0.64 -0.16
C VAL A 286 2.44 -0.60 -0.58
N GLU A 287 2.15 -0.76 -1.88
CA GLU A 287 1.49 -1.94 -2.42
C GLU A 287 2.31 -3.19 -2.14
N SER A 288 3.60 -3.16 -2.51
CA SER A 288 4.53 -4.26 -2.28
C SER A 288 4.68 -4.62 -0.79
N MET A 289 4.77 -3.61 0.09
CA MET A 289 4.87 -3.82 1.55
C MET A 289 3.63 -4.50 2.09
N SER A 290 2.46 -4.07 1.64
CA SER A 290 1.18 -4.62 2.09
C SER A 290 1.08 -6.11 1.72
N VAL A 291 1.47 -6.47 0.50
CA VAL A 291 1.52 -7.88 0.04
C VAL A 291 2.53 -8.67 0.86
N ALA A 292 3.76 -8.17 0.94
CA ALA A 292 4.86 -8.85 1.61
C ALA A 292 4.52 -9.11 3.08
N GLN A 293 4.08 -8.08 3.82
CA GLN A 293 3.72 -8.17 5.24
C GLN A 293 2.56 -9.14 5.47
N THR A 294 1.56 -9.13 4.59
CA THR A 294 0.42 -10.06 4.68
C THR A 294 0.89 -11.51 4.54
N LEU A 295 1.72 -11.82 3.53
CA LEU A 295 2.22 -13.17 3.30
C LEU A 295 3.21 -13.63 4.39
N ALA A 296 4.10 -12.74 4.84
CA ALA A 296 5.02 -13.03 5.93
C ALA A 296 4.28 -13.32 7.24
N SER A 297 3.20 -12.58 7.54
CA SER A 297 2.39 -12.82 8.74
C SER A 297 1.78 -14.22 8.76
N LYS A 298 1.32 -14.74 7.61
CA LYS A 298 0.81 -16.12 7.48
C LYS A 298 1.88 -17.18 7.79
N ARG A 299 3.16 -16.89 7.54
CA ARG A 299 4.30 -17.77 7.87
C ARG A 299 5.03 -17.39 9.15
N ARG A 300 4.50 -16.46 9.95
CA ARG A 300 5.13 -15.92 11.17
C ARG A 300 6.57 -15.42 10.91
N GLN A 301 6.78 -14.83 9.75
CA GLN A 301 8.04 -14.22 9.33
C GLN A 301 7.98 -12.70 9.54
N GLN A 302 9.16 -12.09 9.66
CA GLN A 302 9.30 -10.63 9.72
C GLN A 302 9.88 -10.14 8.40
N ILE A 303 9.44 -8.95 8.00
CA ILE A 303 9.98 -8.21 6.86
C ILE A 303 10.66 -6.96 7.39
N ASN A 304 11.77 -6.57 6.77
CA ASN A 304 12.42 -5.30 7.07
C ASN A 304 12.01 -4.26 6.01
N PRO A 305 11.20 -3.24 6.35
CA PRO A 305 10.73 -2.24 5.39
C PRO A 305 11.85 -1.53 4.62
N ASN A 306 13.00 -1.29 5.26
CA ASN A 306 14.13 -0.59 4.61
C ASN A 306 14.84 -1.47 3.57
N HIS A 307 14.97 -2.78 3.83
CA HIS A 307 15.56 -3.70 2.85
C HIS A 307 14.63 -3.93 1.68
N GLU A 308 13.32 -3.88 1.90
CA GLU A 308 12.38 -3.94 0.79
C GLU A 308 12.42 -2.70 -0.11
N LEU A 309 12.62 -1.50 0.47
CA LEU A 309 12.92 -0.31 -0.32
C LEU A 309 14.17 -0.49 -1.19
N LEU A 310 15.24 -1.05 -0.63
CA LEU A 310 16.46 -1.36 -1.39
C LEU A 310 16.20 -2.41 -2.48
N GLY A 311 15.44 -3.47 -2.16
CA GLY A 311 15.05 -4.52 -3.10
C GLY A 311 14.25 -4.01 -4.27
N LEU A 312 13.21 -3.22 -4.03
CA LEU A 312 12.38 -2.63 -5.07
C LEU A 312 13.14 -1.55 -5.85
N GLY A 313 13.97 -0.76 -5.17
CA GLY A 313 14.84 0.23 -5.80
C GLY A 313 15.81 -0.41 -6.78
N ALA A 314 16.54 -1.44 -6.32
CA ALA A 314 17.45 -2.23 -7.15
C ALA A 314 16.72 -2.91 -8.31
N ALA A 315 15.51 -3.44 -8.07
CA ALA A 315 14.68 -4.05 -9.11
C ALA A 315 14.28 -3.05 -10.20
N ASN A 316 13.91 -1.82 -9.83
CA ASN A 316 13.55 -0.78 -10.80
C ASN A 316 14.75 -0.23 -11.57
N VAL A 317 15.91 -0.07 -10.92
CA VAL A 317 17.18 0.26 -11.60
C VAL A 317 17.54 -0.84 -12.60
N ALA A 318 17.44 -2.11 -12.20
CA ALA A 318 17.68 -3.25 -13.08
C ALA A 318 16.69 -3.30 -14.25
N SER A 319 15.42 -2.95 -14.02
CA SER A 319 14.42 -2.84 -15.07
C SER A 319 14.81 -1.78 -16.10
N ALA A 320 15.16 -0.58 -15.63
CA ALA A 320 15.55 0.54 -16.47
C ALA A 320 16.73 0.22 -17.40
N VAL A 321 17.80 -0.37 -16.87
CA VAL A 321 18.99 -0.70 -17.68
C VAL A 321 18.76 -1.87 -18.65
N SER A 322 17.69 -2.64 -18.46
CA SER A 322 17.33 -3.79 -19.30
C SER A 322 16.29 -3.45 -20.38
N GLY A 323 15.91 -2.18 -20.54
CA GLY A 323 14.85 -1.77 -21.47
C GLY A 323 13.43 -2.06 -20.97
N GLY A 324 13.25 -2.15 -19.66
CA GLY A 324 11.95 -2.29 -19.01
C GLY A 324 11.40 -0.96 -18.50
N PHE A 325 10.31 -1.05 -17.75
CA PHE A 325 9.62 0.08 -17.11
C PHE A 325 9.46 -0.17 -15.60
N ALA A 326 8.75 0.70 -14.89
CA ALA A 326 8.64 0.60 -13.44
C ALA A 326 7.94 -0.71 -13.00
N VAL A 327 8.48 -1.34 -11.95
CA VAL A 327 8.07 -2.66 -11.45
C VAL A 327 7.79 -2.64 -9.95
N THR A 328 6.94 -3.55 -9.49
CA THR A 328 6.65 -3.72 -8.06
C THR A 328 6.25 -5.16 -7.71
N GLY A 329 6.02 -5.45 -6.43
CA GLY A 329 5.52 -6.73 -5.95
C GLY A 329 4.05 -6.94 -6.31
N GLY A 330 3.75 -7.92 -7.16
CA GLY A 330 2.37 -8.19 -7.58
C GLY A 330 1.59 -9.04 -6.57
N PHE A 331 0.42 -8.58 -6.11
CA PHE A 331 -0.42 -9.29 -5.14
C PHE A 331 -0.76 -10.73 -5.59
N SER A 332 -1.43 -10.87 -6.74
CA SER A 332 -1.91 -12.16 -7.25
C SER A 332 -0.76 -13.15 -7.49
N ARG A 333 0.34 -12.70 -8.09
CA ARG A 333 1.53 -13.54 -8.34
C ARG A 333 2.22 -13.96 -7.05
N SER A 334 2.37 -13.05 -6.09
CA SER A 334 3.02 -13.37 -4.82
C SER A 334 2.21 -14.36 -3.99
N VAL A 335 0.87 -14.30 -4.04
CA VAL A 335 -0.01 -15.30 -3.45
C VAL A 335 0.17 -16.66 -4.14
N VAL A 336 0.23 -16.70 -5.47
CA VAL A 336 0.48 -17.95 -6.22
C VAL A 336 1.86 -18.53 -5.88
N ASN A 337 2.89 -17.70 -5.82
CA ASN A 337 4.24 -18.10 -5.43
C ASN A 337 4.27 -18.67 -4.00
N PHE A 338 3.58 -18.00 -3.07
CA PHE A 338 3.42 -18.44 -1.68
C PHE A 338 2.70 -19.78 -1.57
N ASP A 339 1.58 -19.94 -2.27
CA ASP A 339 0.76 -21.15 -2.27
C ASP A 339 1.43 -22.32 -2.97
N ALA A 340 2.22 -22.06 -4.01
CA ALA A 340 3.07 -23.05 -4.66
C ALA A 340 4.23 -23.53 -3.78
N GLY A 341 4.41 -22.92 -2.60
CA GLY A 341 5.34 -23.39 -1.59
C GLY A 341 6.72 -22.74 -1.65
N ALA A 342 6.90 -21.63 -2.39
CA ALA A 342 8.17 -20.89 -2.43
C ALA A 342 8.67 -20.61 -1.00
N ARG A 343 9.95 -20.88 -0.75
CA ARG A 343 10.60 -20.79 0.57
C ARG A 343 11.68 -19.72 0.62
N SER A 344 12.19 -19.27 -0.52
CA SER A 344 13.22 -18.23 -0.58
C SER A 344 13.07 -17.33 -1.82
N PRO A 345 13.76 -16.17 -1.85
CA PRO A 345 13.84 -15.34 -3.05
C PRO A 345 14.41 -16.06 -4.29
N MET A 346 15.04 -17.23 -4.13
CA MET A 346 15.51 -18.06 -5.24
C MET A 346 14.38 -18.49 -6.19
N ALA A 347 13.14 -18.61 -5.70
CA ALA A 347 11.98 -18.83 -6.57
C ALA A 347 11.84 -17.73 -7.64
N GLY A 348 12.14 -16.47 -7.27
CA GLY A 348 12.19 -15.35 -8.21
C GLY A 348 13.33 -15.47 -9.22
N VAL A 349 14.51 -15.92 -8.78
CA VAL A 349 15.67 -16.17 -9.66
C VAL A 349 15.35 -17.24 -10.72
N PHE A 350 14.78 -18.37 -10.30
CA PHE A 350 14.33 -19.40 -11.25
C PHE A 350 13.20 -18.92 -12.16
N THR A 351 12.33 -18.04 -11.67
CA THR A 351 11.29 -17.42 -12.49
C THR A 351 11.90 -16.53 -13.57
N ALA A 352 12.91 -15.73 -13.23
CA ALA A 352 13.65 -14.91 -14.19
C ALA A 352 14.27 -15.76 -15.30
N LEU A 353 14.84 -16.92 -14.95
CA LEU A 353 15.35 -17.89 -15.92
C LEU A 353 14.24 -18.44 -16.82
N GLY A 354 13.08 -18.78 -16.26
CA GLY A 354 11.91 -19.24 -17.02
C GLY A 354 11.42 -18.19 -18.02
N VAL A 355 11.35 -16.91 -17.62
CA VAL A 355 10.98 -15.80 -18.51
C VAL A 355 12.06 -15.57 -19.57
N ALA A 356 13.35 -15.65 -19.23
CA ALA A 356 14.44 -15.52 -20.19
C ALA A 356 14.40 -16.61 -21.27
N LEU A 357 14.14 -17.87 -20.88
CA LEU A 357 13.92 -18.97 -21.82
C LEU A 357 12.69 -18.74 -22.70
N ALA A 358 11.58 -18.26 -22.12
CA ALA A 358 10.41 -17.90 -22.90
C ALA A 358 10.68 -16.77 -23.90
N SER A 359 11.48 -15.77 -23.53
CA SER A 359 11.89 -14.67 -24.42
C SER A 359 12.73 -15.15 -25.62
N LEU A 360 13.42 -16.28 -25.50
CA LEU A 360 14.25 -16.85 -26.57
C LEU A 360 13.49 -17.85 -27.44
N TYR A 361 12.61 -18.66 -26.85
CA TYR A 361 11.99 -19.80 -27.55
C TYR A 361 10.48 -19.67 -27.77
N LEU A 362 9.76 -18.91 -26.93
CA LEU A 362 8.30 -18.84 -26.97
C LEU A 362 7.78 -17.60 -27.72
N THR A 363 8.62 -16.59 -27.98
CA THR A 363 8.21 -15.33 -28.62
C THR A 363 7.58 -15.47 -30.00
N PRO A 364 7.98 -16.42 -30.89
CA PRO A 364 7.29 -16.60 -32.18
C PRO A 364 5.84 -17.06 -32.01
N TYR A 365 5.54 -17.84 -30.97
CA TYR A 365 4.18 -18.30 -30.68
C TYR A 365 3.35 -17.21 -30.01
N LEU A 366 3.98 -16.43 -29.12
CA LEU A 366 3.33 -15.31 -28.43
C LEU A 366 2.93 -14.19 -29.39
N ALA A 367 3.52 -14.11 -30.59
CA ALA A 367 3.15 -13.14 -31.62
C ALA A 367 1.69 -13.25 -32.08
N PHE A 368 1.12 -14.46 -32.05
CA PHE A 368 -0.27 -14.75 -32.43
C PHE A 368 -1.28 -14.52 -31.30
N LEU A 369 -0.83 -14.08 -30.12
CA LEU A 369 -1.71 -13.88 -28.97
C LEU A 369 -2.65 -12.67 -29.21
N PRO A 370 -3.98 -12.84 -29.14
CA PRO A 370 -4.90 -11.71 -29.30
C PRO A 370 -4.76 -10.69 -28.17
N LYS A 371 -4.73 -9.41 -28.52
CA LYS A 371 -4.79 -8.32 -27.54
C LYS A 371 -6.06 -8.38 -26.70
N ALA A 372 -7.18 -8.84 -27.28
CA ALA A 372 -8.44 -9.05 -26.57
C ALA A 372 -8.33 -10.03 -25.40
N VAL A 373 -7.52 -11.09 -25.53
CA VAL A 373 -7.30 -12.10 -24.47
C VAL A 373 -6.47 -11.50 -23.34
N LEU A 374 -5.46 -10.70 -23.66
CA LEU A 374 -4.67 -9.95 -22.68
C LEU A 374 -5.54 -8.94 -21.92
N GLY A 375 -6.35 -8.15 -22.64
CA GLY A 375 -7.30 -7.20 -22.06
C GLY A 375 -8.34 -7.87 -21.16
N ALA A 376 -8.93 -8.98 -21.61
CA ALA A 376 -9.85 -9.79 -20.80
C ALA A 376 -9.19 -10.35 -19.53
N THR A 377 -7.93 -10.78 -19.63
CA THR A 377 -7.16 -11.28 -18.48
C THR A 377 -6.91 -10.18 -17.46
N ILE A 378 -6.51 -8.98 -17.89
CA ILE A 378 -6.37 -7.82 -17.01
C ILE A 378 -7.72 -7.48 -16.40
N PHE A 379 -8.77 -7.34 -17.21
CA PHE A 379 -10.13 -6.98 -16.76
C PHE A 379 -10.60 -7.88 -15.61
N VAL A 380 -10.53 -9.21 -15.80
CA VAL A 380 -10.95 -10.18 -14.78
C VAL A 380 -10.02 -10.15 -13.56
N ALA A 381 -8.72 -9.87 -13.73
CA ALA A 381 -7.77 -9.75 -12.62
C ALA A 381 -8.05 -8.52 -11.75
N VAL A 382 -8.21 -7.31 -12.32
CA VAL A 382 -8.45 -6.09 -11.52
C VAL A 382 -9.79 -6.11 -10.79
N LEU A 383 -10.82 -6.76 -11.33
CA LEU A 383 -12.09 -6.92 -10.62
C LEU A 383 -11.95 -7.67 -9.28
N THR A 384 -10.90 -8.48 -9.09
CA THR A 384 -10.64 -9.13 -7.78
C THR A 384 -10.00 -8.22 -6.75
N LEU A 385 -9.45 -7.08 -7.17
CA LEU A 385 -8.86 -6.11 -6.26
C LEU A 385 -9.91 -5.18 -5.66
N ILE A 386 -11.11 -5.14 -6.25
CA ILE A 386 -12.23 -4.35 -5.73
C ILE A 386 -12.90 -5.13 -4.61
N GLU A 387 -12.85 -4.60 -3.38
CA GLU A 387 -13.41 -5.22 -2.18
C GLU A 387 -14.57 -4.37 -1.60
N PRO A 388 -15.82 -4.53 -2.10
CA PRO A 388 -16.95 -3.70 -1.65
C PRO A 388 -17.24 -3.83 -0.15
N HIS A 389 -16.92 -4.97 0.44
CA HIS A 389 -17.07 -5.20 1.87
C HIS A 389 -16.30 -4.16 2.70
N GLU A 390 -15.05 -3.86 2.34
CA GLU A 390 -14.20 -2.91 3.06
C GLU A 390 -14.78 -1.49 3.05
N ILE A 391 -15.45 -1.10 1.97
CA ILE A 391 -16.13 0.19 1.87
C ILE A 391 -17.26 0.26 2.92
N THR A 392 -18.10 -0.78 2.96
CA THR A 392 -19.22 -0.83 3.91
C THR A 392 -18.77 -0.98 5.37
N PHE A 393 -17.70 -1.73 5.61
CA PHE A 393 -17.08 -1.88 6.93
C PHE A 393 -16.56 -0.53 7.43
N THR A 394 -15.81 0.19 6.61
CA THR A 394 -15.27 1.51 6.96
C THR A 394 -16.38 2.51 7.26
N TRP A 395 -17.45 2.53 6.46
CA TRP A 395 -18.63 3.39 6.72
C TRP A 395 -19.30 3.12 8.07
N LYS A 396 -19.39 1.85 8.47
CA LYS A 396 -20.00 1.44 9.74
C LYS A 396 -19.08 1.76 10.93
N TYR A 397 -17.77 1.62 10.77
CA TYR A 397 -16.81 1.81 11.84
C TYR A 397 -16.44 3.28 12.08
N SER A 398 -16.07 4.03 11.03
CA SER A 398 -15.53 5.39 11.16
C SER A 398 -15.91 6.27 9.97
N LYS A 399 -16.77 7.26 10.21
CA LYS A 399 -17.21 8.22 9.17
C LYS A 399 -16.07 9.05 8.62
N HIS A 400 -15.09 9.39 9.44
CA HIS A 400 -13.91 10.17 9.04
C HIS A 400 -13.00 9.36 8.11
N ASP A 401 -12.77 8.08 8.44
CA ASP A 401 -11.96 7.20 7.58
C ASP A 401 -12.67 6.91 6.26
N PHE A 402 -14.00 6.77 6.31
CA PHE A 402 -14.80 6.66 5.10
C PHE A 402 -14.73 7.92 4.23
N ALA A 403 -14.76 9.11 4.83
CA ALA A 403 -14.63 10.37 4.10
C ALA A 403 -13.28 10.44 3.37
N ALA A 404 -12.15 10.09 4.03
CA ALA A 404 -10.85 10.04 3.38
C ALA A 404 -10.77 9.00 2.25
N MET A 405 -11.36 7.82 2.45
CA MET A 405 -11.48 6.79 1.40
C MET A 405 -12.28 7.30 0.20
N MET A 406 -13.42 7.97 0.43
CA MET A 406 -14.26 8.53 -0.64
C MET A 406 -13.61 9.69 -1.37
N VAL A 407 -12.91 10.58 -0.66
CA VAL A 407 -12.11 11.65 -1.28
C VAL A 407 -11.08 11.03 -2.23
N THR A 408 -10.34 10.02 -1.77
CA THR A 408 -9.36 9.31 -2.59
C THR A 408 -10.01 8.67 -3.81
N LEU A 409 -11.08 7.88 -3.60
CA LEU A 409 -11.79 7.17 -4.66
C LEU A 409 -12.34 8.13 -5.72
N CYS A 410 -13.07 9.18 -5.30
CA CYS A 410 -13.67 10.14 -6.21
C CYS A 410 -12.62 10.95 -6.97
N THR A 411 -11.55 11.40 -6.31
CA THR A 411 -10.50 12.16 -6.99
C THR A 411 -9.74 11.30 -8.01
N VAL A 412 -9.45 10.03 -7.69
CA VAL A 412 -8.86 9.10 -8.69
C VAL A 412 -9.78 8.95 -9.90
N LEU A 413 -11.08 8.70 -9.69
CA LEU A 413 -12.01 8.48 -10.79
C LEU A 413 -12.23 9.74 -11.64
N LEU A 414 -12.40 10.91 -11.00
CA LEU A 414 -12.82 12.13 -11.69
C LEU A 414 -11.66 12.93 -12.29
N VAL A 415 -10.53 12.97 -11.58
CA VAL A 415 -9.39 13.83 -11.96
C VAL A 415 -8.24 12.99 -12.51
N GLY A 416 -7.99 11.84 -11.88
CA GLY A 416 -6.93 10.92 -12.28
C GLY A 416 -6.12 10.43 -11.09
N VAL A 417 -5.28 9.43 -11.36
CA VAL A 417 -4.60 8.63 -10.34
C VAL A 417 -3.63 9.47 -9.50
N GLU A 418 -2.87 10.39 -10.12
CA GLU A 418 -1.90 11.24 -9.41
C GLU A 418 -2.57 12.17 -8.40
N ALA A 419 -3.60 12.91 -8.83
CA ALA A 419 -4.36 13.81 -7.96
C ALA A 419 -5.03 13.05 -6.80
N GLY A 420 -5.55 11.85 -7.06
CA GLY A 420 -6.21 11.04 -6.06
C GLY A 420 -5.28 10.56 -4.95
N VAL A 421 -4.04 10.22 -5.28
CA VAL A 421 -3.03 9.82 -4.28
C VAL A 421 -2.65 11.00 -3.41
N ILE A 422 -2.40 12.17 -3.99
CA ILE A 422 -2.10 13.40 -3.25
C ILE A 422 -3.26 13.74 -2.30
N ALA A 423 -4.50 13.67 -2.79
CA ALA A 423 -5.69 13.90 -1.99
C ALA A 423 -5.79 12.89 -0.82
N GLY A 424 -5.52 11.61 -1.06
CA GLY A 424 -5.56 10.56 -0.05
C GLY A 424 -4.49 10.69 1.05
N VAL A 425 -3.25 11.01 0.67
CA VAL A 425 -2.16 11.29 1.63
C VAL A 425 -2.50 12.52 2.46
N THR A 426 -2.93 13.60 1.80
CA THR A 426 -3.30 14.85 2.46
C THR A 426 -4.47 14.64 3.43
N ALA A 427 -5.49 13.87 3.02
CA ALA A 427 -6.62 13.52 3.87
C ALA A 427 -6.18 12.69 5.09
N THR A 428 -5.29 11.71 4.91
CA THR A 428 -4.76 10.89 6.02
C THR A 428 -4.01 11.75 7.03
N ILE A 429 -3.08 12.59 6.56
CA ILE A 429 -2.30 13.50 7.43
C ILE A 429 -3.23 14.48 8.15
N SER A 430 -4.17 15.08 7.42
CA SER A 430 -5.14 16.03 7.98
C SER A 430 -6.02 15.38 9.05
N LEU A 431 -6.47 14.14 8.85
CA LEU A 431 -7.25 13.41 9.84
C LEU A 431 -6.45 13.08 11.10
N ILE A 432 -5.18 12.69 10.95
CA ILE A 432 -4.30 12.43 12.09
C ILE A 432 -4.07 13.72 12.88
N LEU A 433 -3.73 14.82 12.21
CA LEU A 433 -3.55 16.12 12.85
C LEU A 433 -4.83 16.59 13.54
N TRP A 434 -5.98 16.43 12.89
CA TRP A 434 -7.27 16.79 13.47
C TRP A 434 -7.61 15.96 14.71
N ARG A 435 -7.41 14.64 14.69
CA ARG A 435 -7.65 13.76 15.84
C ARG A 435 -6.73 14.10 17.02
N THR A 436 -5.43 14.25 16.76
CA THR A 436 -4.44 14.59 17.79
C THR A 436 -4.63 15.99 18.38
N SER A 437 -5.17 16.94 17.59
CA SER A 437 -5.52 18.29 18.05
C SER A 437 -6.71 18.35 19.01
N ARG A 438 -7.54 17.29 19.05
CA ARG A 438 -8.76 17.20 19.88
C ARG A 438 -8.70 15.94 20.75
N PRO A 439 -7.79 15.93 21.74
CA PRO A 439 -7.57 14.77 22.59
C PRO A 439 -8.86 14.41 23.34
N HIS A 440 -9.11 13.11 23.50
CA HIS A 440 -10.21 12.67 24.35
C HIS A 440 -9.88 13.00 25.81
N THR A 441 -10.83 13.66 26.48
CA THR A 441 -10.74 13.93 27.92
C THR A 441 -11.97 13.37 28.62
N ALA A 442 -11.78 12.78 29.80
CA ALA A 442 -12.87 12.24 30.60
C ALA A 442 -12.74 12.70 32.05
N ILE A 443 -13.84 13.14 32.65
CA ILE A 443 -13.91 13.30 34.10
C ILE A 443 -14.07 11.90 34.69
N VAL A 444 -13.26 11.57 35.68
CA VAL A 444 -13.25 10.24 36.29
C VAL A 444 -13.47 10.33 37.80
N GLY A 445 -14.10 9.32 38.36
CA GLY A 445 -14.28 9.16 39.80
C GLY A 445 -14.07 7.70 40.22
N PRO A 446 -13.83 7.43 41.52
CA PRO A 446 -13.62 6.08 41.99
C PRO A 446 -14.94 5.30 42.01
N VAL A 447 -14.88 4.04 41.57
CA VAL A 447 -15.97 3.07 41.68
C VAL A 447 -16.13 2.64 43.13
N GLU A 448 -17.35 2.40 43.59
CA GLU A 448 -17.59 1.93 44.95
C GLU A 448 -16.87 0.62 45.26
N GLY A 449 -16.26 0.55 46.44
CA GLY A 449 -15.59 -0.66 46.93
C GLY A 449 -14.23 -0.96 46.31
N GLY A 450 -13.64 -0.06 45.52
CA GLY A 450 -12.29 -0.26 44.95
C GLY A 450 -11.53 1.02 44.62
N GLU A 451 -10.30 0.84 44.12
CA GLU A 451 -9.37 1.93 43.77
C GLU A 451 -9.46 2.34 42.29
N GLN A 452 -10.39 1.76 41.52
CA GLN A 452 -10.50 1.98 40.08
C GLN A 452 -11.27 3.25 39.77
N PHE A 453 -10.73 4.05 38.85
CA PHE A 453 -11.39 5.26 38.34
C PHE A 453 -12.07 5.00 37.00
N ARG A 454 -13.33 5.43 36.88
CA ARG A 454 -14.14 5.28 35.66
C ARG A 454 -14.80 6.60 35.27
N ASN A 455 -15.12 6.69 33.98
CA ASN A 455 -15.76 7.89 33.41
C ASN A 455 -17.17 8.07 34.00
N ILE A 456 -17.43 9.27 34.53
CA ILE A 456 -18.71 9.65 35.15
C ILE A 456 -19.91 9.50 34.20
N ASP A 457 -19.71 9.68 32.89
CA ASP A 457 -20.77 9.63 31.87
C ASP A 457 -21.23 8.20 31.57
N ARG A 458 -20.46 7.20 32.03
CA ARG A 458 -20.69 5.78 31.67
C ARG A 458 -20.93 4.89 32.88
N HIS A 459 -20.43 5.26 34.05
CA HIS A 459 -20.44 4.41 35.24
C HIS A 459 -20.84 5.24 36.45
N LEU A 460 -21.52 4.61 37.40
CA LEU A 460 -21.79 5.20 38.71
C LEU A 460 -20.49 5.23 39.51
N VAL A 461 -20.03 6.44 39.86
CA VAL A 461 -18.79 6.69 40.57
C VAL A 461 -18.99 7.80 41.60
N LYS A 462 -18.17 7.82 42.65
CA LYS A 462 -18.22 8.88 43.67
C LYS A 462 -17.69 10.20 43.09
N GLN A 463 -18.28 11.31 43.53
CA GLN A 463 -17.94 12.67 43.11
C GLN A 463 -17.90 13.58 44.34
N VAL A 464 -16.95 14.51 44.38
CA VAL A 464 -16.81 15.53 45.41
C VAL A 464 -16.70 16.87 44.69
N ASN A 465 -17.55 17.84 45.05
CA ASN A 465 -17.68 19.08 44.27
C ASN A 465 -16.40 19.92 44.22
N GLN A 466 -15.55 19.79 45.23
CA GLN A 466 -14.28 20.49 45.37
C GLN A 466 -13.13 19.84 44.61
N VAL A 467 -13.22 18.54 44.28
CA VAL A 467 -12.13 17.77 43.66
C VAL A 467 -12.57 17.23 42.32
N LEU A 468 -11.98 17.76 41.24
CA LEU A 468 -12.25 17.31 39.88
C LEU A 468 -11.04 16.57 39.31
N VAL A 469 -11.24 15.29 38.94
CA VAL A 469 -10.20 14.45 38.36
C VAL A 469 -10.43 14.34 36.84
N LEU A 470 -9.54 14.95 36.06
CA LEU A 470 -9.62 15.00 34.60
C LEU A 470 -8.55 14.10 33.98
N ARG A 471 -8.98 13.06 33.27
CA ARG A 471 -8.09 12.19 32.50
C ARG A 471 -7.89 12.68 31.07
N ILE A 472 -6.62 12.75 30.66
CA ILE A 472 -6.19 13.16 29.33
C ILE A 472 -5.63 11.93 28.60
N ASP A 473 -6.28 11.53 27.51
CA ASP A 473 -5.95 10.31 26.75
C ASP A 473 -5.08 10.62 25.50
N GLU A 474 -4.13 11.56 25.59
CA GLU A 474 -3.21 11.93 24.49
C GLU A 474 -1.93 12.64 25.00
N SER A 475 -0.89 12.68 24.17
CA SER A 475 0.30 13.54 24.38
C SER A 475 -0.06 15.02 24.28
N LEU A 476 0.63 15.88 25.03
CA LEU A 476 0.40 17.32 25.01
C LEU A 476 1.45 18.02 24.14
N PHE A 477 0.98 18.81 23.19
CA PHE A 477 1.83 19.57 22.28
C PHE A 477 1.11 20.81 21.77
N PHE A 478 1.84 21.74 21.15
CA PHE A 478 1.29 23.03 20.71
C PHE A 478 -0.07 22.95 19.96
N GLY A 479 -0.31 21.87 19.21
CA GLY A 479 -1.51 21.68 18.40
C GLY A 479 -2.79 21.36 19.18
N ASN A 480 -2.71 20.90 20.43
CA ASN A 480 -3.90 20.54 21.23
C ASN A 480 -4.11 21.34 22.52
N LEU A 481 -3.17 22.20 22.89
CA LEU A 481 -3.26 22.99 24.13
C LEU A 481 -4.48 23.89 24.17
N ARG A 482 -4.80 24.56 23.07
CA ARG A 482 -5.98 25.43 22.99
C ARG A 482 -7.28 24.66 23.23
N TYR A 483 -7.34 23.40 22.78
CA TYR A 483 -8.49 22.53 23.05
C TYR A 483 -8.57 22.19 24.54
N LEU A 484 -7.44 21.80 25.15
CA LEU A 484 -7.37 21.51 26.58
C LEU A 484 -7.72 22.72 27.44
N ASP A 485 -7.18 23.89 27.12
CA ASP A 485 -7.44 25.14 27.86
C ASP A 485 -8.92 25.52 27.79
N ASN A 486 -9.53 25.48 26.60
CA ASN A 486 -10.97 25.70 26.45
C ASN A 486 -11.80 24.67 27.23
N ARG A 487 -11.37 23.41 27.27
CA ARG A 487 -12.04 22.36 28.03
C ARG A 487 -11.98 22.62 29.53
N ILE A 488 -10.80 22.96 30.07
CA ILE A 488 -10.60 23.26 31.49
C ILE A 488 -11.39 24.53 31.88
N ASN A 489 -11.39 25.56 31.04
CA ASN A 489 -12.21 26.76 31.27
C ASN A 489 -13.72 26.45 31.27
N GLY A 490 -14.20 25.55 30.41
CA GLY A 490 -15.58 25.07 30.46
C GLY A 490 -15.89 24.26 31.73
N LEU A 491 -14.92 23.51 32.25
CA LEU A 491 -15.06 22.77 33.51
C LEU A 491 -15.10 23.71 34.72
N LEU A 492 -14.24 24.72 34.75
CA LEU A 492 -14.24 25.78 35.76
C LEU A 492 -15.59 26.51 35.82
N ALA A 493 -16.20 26.81 34.67
CA ALA A 493 -17.50 27.48 34.62
C ALA A 493 -18.66 26.57 35.10
N SER A 494 -18.55 25.26 34.92
CA SER A 494 -19.59 24.30 35.31
C SER A 494 -19.46 23.76 36.74
N HIS A 495 -18.27 23.89 37.35
CA HIS A 495 -17.97 23.41 38.70
C HIS A 495 -17.44 24.58 39.56
N PRO A 496 -18.31 25.52 39.99
CA PRO A 496 -17.88 26.74 40.69
C PRO A 496 -17.31 26.48 42.09
N ALA A 497 -17.57 25.31 42.67
CA ALA A 497 -17.05 24.89 43.97
C ALA A 497 -15.70 24.16 43.88
N MET A 498 -15.10 24.03 42.69
CA MET A 498 -13.84 23.31 42.51
C MET A 498 -12.68 24.07 43.16
N GLU A 499 -11.95 23.39 44.05
CA GLU A 499 -10.73 23.89 44.71
C GLU A 499 -9.49 23.11 44.25
N HIS A 500 -9.68 21.88 43.75
CA HIS A 500 -8.61 21.00 43.29
C HIS A 500 -8.89 20.43 41.90
N LEU A 501 -7.96 20.63 40.97
CA LEU A 501 -7.96 20.01 39.65
C LEU A 501 -6.83 18.97 39.57
N VAL A 502 -7.18 17.69 39.46
CA VAL A 502 -6.20 16.61 39.27
C VAL A 502 -6.14 16.21 37.80
N LEU A 503 -5.01 16.47 37.15
CA LEU A 503 -4.74 16.02 35.79
C LEU A 503 -4.15 14.61 35.83
N VAL A 504 -4.88 13.64 35.29
CA VAL A 504 -4.40 12.26 35.18
C VAL A 504 -3.57 12.13 33.90
N ALA A 505 -2.27 11.94 34.09
CA ALA A 505 -1.27 11.92 33.03
C ALA A 505 -0.95 10.52 32.49
N SER A 506 -1.73 9.49 32.88
CA SER A 506 -1.52 8.11 32.42
C SER A 506 -1.55 7.96 30.89
N GLY A 507 -2.31 8.81 30.20
CA GLY A 507 -2.39 8.87 28.73
C GLY A 507 -1.32 9.75 28.06
N ILE A 508 -0.64 10.61 28.82
CA ILE A 508 0.34 11.58 28.30
C ILE A 508 1.68 10.86 28.09
N ASN A 509 2.03 10.60 26.83
CA ASN A 509 3.30 9.97 26.48
C ASN A 509 4.44 10.97 26.26
N HIS A 510 4.10 12.20 25.93
CA HIS A 510 5.04 13.27 25.61
C HIS A 510 4.42 14.63 25.94
N ILE A 511 5.26 15.55 26.39
CA ILE A 511 4.94 16.96 26.59
C ILE A 511 6.03 17.73 25.84
N ASP A 512 5.65 18.53 24.84
CA ASP A 512 6.59 19.43 24.15
C ASP A 512 6.86 20.71 24.97
N SER A 513 7.81 21.53 24.53
CA SER A 513 8.19 22.74 25.26
C SER A 513 7.06 23.76 25.37
N SER A 514 6.26 23.92 24.29
CA SER A 514 5.13 24.83 24.28
C SER A 514 4.03 24.38 25.23
N ALA A 515 3.77 23.07 25.30
CA ALA A 515 2.80 22.47 26.20
C ALA A 515 3.19 22.63 27.66
N LEU A 516 4.46 22.40 27.96
CA LEU A 516 4.99 22.63 29.30
C LEU A 516 4.78 24.10 29.73
N GLN A 517 5.14 25.06 28.89
CA GLN A 517 4.97 26.48 29.22
C GLN A 517 3.48 26.83 29.41
N SER A 518 2.59 26.36 28.56
CA SER A 518 1.15 26.57 28.74
C SER A 518 0.58 25.89 29.98
N LEU A 519 1.15 24.76 30.43
CA LEU A 519 0.76 24.13 31.70
C LEU A 519 1.18 24.97 32.90
N LEU A 520 2.36 25.60 32.86
CA LEU A 520 2.81 26.53 33.90
C LEU A 520 1.93 27.80 33.94
N GLU A 521 1.62 28.38 32.78
CA GLU A 521 0.69 29.51 32.69
C GLU A 521 -0.73 29.14 33.15
N LEU A 522 -1.17 27.91 32.88
CA LEU A 522 -2.43 27.39 33.42
C LEU A 522 -2.38 27.23 34.94
N ASN A 523 -1.26 26.73 35.49
CA ASN A 523 -1.06 26.61 36.95
C ASN A 523 -1.26 27.95 37.65
N THR A 524 -0.58 29.00 37.16
CA THR A 524 -0.69 30.35 37.72
C THR A 524 -2.12 30.90 37.60
N ARG A 525 -2.77 30.75 36.44
CA ARG A 525 -4.16 31.21 36.25
C ARG A 525 -5.17 30.46 37.13
N LEU A 526 -4.91 29.19 37.45
CA LEU A 526 -5.75 28.43 38.38
C LEU A 526 -5.52 28.88 39.83
N ASP A 527 -4.27 29.15 40.20
CA ASP A 527 -3.91 29.66 41.52
C ASP A 527 -4.50 31.04 41.80
N ASP A 528 -4.50 31.94 40.81
CA ASP A 528 -5.17 33.25 40.89
C ASP A 528 -6.68 33.13 41.20
N LYS A 529 -7.28 31.96 40.89
CA LYS A 529 -8.68 31.63 41.19
C LYS A 529 -8.85 30.78 42.46
N GLY A 530 -7.78 30.53 43.20
CA GLY A 530 -7.77 29.70 44.40
C GLY A 530 -7.84 28.19 44.14
N ILE A 531 -7.50 27.74 42.92
CA ILE A 531 -7.62 26.35 42.50
C ILE A 531 -6.23 25.73 42.35
N LYS A 532 -5.97 24.66 43.10
CA LYS A 532 -4.68 23.95 43.04
C LYS A 532 -4.67 22.95 41.90
N MET A 533 -3.62 22.98 41.09
CA MET A 533 -3.43 22.01 40.02
C MET A 533 -2.49 20.89 40.45
N HIS A 534 -2.98 19.65 40.35
CA HIS A 534 -2.26 18.44 40.72
C HIS A 534 -2.06 17.54 39.50
N PHE A 535 -1.05 16.68 39.56
CA PHE A 535 -0.84 15.62 38.56
C PHE A 535 -0.93 14.26 39.23
N SER A 536 -1.34 13.24 38.47
CA SER A 536 -1.28 11.84 38.89
C SER A 536 -0.88 10.92 37.75
N ASP A 537 -0.30 9.76 38.06
CA ASP A 537 0.05 8.72 37.09
C ASP A 537 0.97 9.23 35.94
N VAL A 538 1.91 10.14 36.25
CA VAL A 538 2.89 10.64 35.29
C VAL A 538 3.87 9.53 34.95
N LYS A 539 4.01 9.21 33.65
CA LYS A 539 4.95 8.19 33.17
C LYS A 539 6.41 8.60 33.44
N GLY A 540 7.24 7.63 33.84
CA GLY A 540 8.67 7.83 34.13
C GLY A 540 9.41 8.70 33.11
N PRO A 541 9.40 8.38 31.79
CA PRO A 541 10.11 9.21 30.79
C PRO A 541 9.64 10.66 30.68
N VAL A 542 8.38 10.95 31.05
CA VAL A 542 7.84 12.31 31.10
C VAL A 542 8.27 12.97 32.41
N LEU A 543 8.13 12.27 33.54
CA LEU A 543 8.53 12.75 34.85
C LEU A 543 10.03 13.08 34.90
N ASP A 544 10.89 12.25 34.31
CA ASP A 544 12.34 12.48 34.18
C ASP A 544 12.67 13.78 33.44
N ARG A 545 11.82 14.23 32.51
CA ARG A 545 11.98 15.51 31.82
C ARG A 545 11.49 16.67 32.68
N LEU A 546 10.36 16.51 33.36
CA LEU A 546 9.79 17.50 34.27
C LEU A 546 10.70 17.76 35.48
N HIS A 547 11.40 16.74 35.98
CA HIS A 547 12.37 16.91 37.06
C HIS A 547 13.58 17.77 36.68
N ARG A 548 13.98 17.81 35.41
CA ARG A 548 15.15 18.61 34.96
C ARG A 548 14.95 20.12 35.09
N ILE A 549 13.70 20.55 35.24
CA ILE A 549 13.30 21.94 35.35
C ILE A 549 12.61 22.24 36.69
N ASN A 550 12.69 21.32 37.65
CA ASN A 550 12.02 21.44 38.95
C ASN A 550 10.52 21.76 38.83
N PHE A 551 9.82 21.15 37.86
CA PHE A 551 8.40 21.40 37.61
C PHE A 551 7.51 21.23 38.86
N ALA A 552 7.88 20.33 39.77
CA ALA A 552 7.17 20.13 41.03
C ALA A 552 7.23 21.35 41.97
N ASP A 553 8.30 22.15 41.89
CA ASP A 553 8.48 23.35 42.73
C ASP A 553 7.66 24.54 42.19
N GLU A 554 7.33 24.53 40.90
CA GLU A 554 6.50 25.56 40.25
C GLU A 554 4.99 25.26 40.31
N LEU A 555 4.61 24.03 40.69
CA LEU A 555 3.21 23.60 40.81
C LEU A 555 2.57 24.11 42.10
N THR A 556 1.30 24.51 42.04
CA THR A 556 0.55 24.93 43.24
C THR A 556 -0.02 23.74 44.01
N GLY A 557 -0.17 22.61 43.34
CA GLY A 557 -0.51 21.32 43.91
C GLY A 557 0.68 20.36 43.97
N THR A 558 0.39 19.09 43.79
CA THR A 558 1.31 17.98 44.03
C THR A 558 1.27 16.98 42.88
N VAL A 559 2.40 16.32 42.63
CA VAL A 559 2.50 15.21 41.68
C VAL A 559 2.34 13.90 42.45
N TYR A 560 1.18 13.28 42.35
CA TYR A 560 0.86 12.01 43.00
C TYR A 560 1.32 10.82 42.18
N LEU A 561 1.69 9.73 42.88
CA LEU A 561 2.03 8.47 42.23
C LEU A 561 0.81 7.84 41.55
N SER A 562 -0.36 7.89 42.20
CA SER A 562 -1.61 7.32 41.70
C SER A 562 -2.79 8.25 41.88
N GLN A 563 -3.79 8.12 40.99
CA GLN A 563 -5.11 8.76 41.14
C GLN A 563 -5.78 8.47 42.48
N HIS A 564 -5.61 7.25 43.02
CA HIS A 564 -6.23 6.87 44.28
C HIS A 564 -5.64 7.64 45.46
N GLN A 565 -4.32 7.78 45.49
CA GLN A 565 -3.64 8.58 46.51
C GLN A 565 -4.09 10.05 46.43
N ALA A 566 -4.11 10.63 45.22
CA ALA A 566 -4.60 11.99 45.02
C ALA A 566 -6.03 12.18 45.55
N TRP A 567 -6.92 11.22 45.25
CA TRP A 567 -8.30 11.29 45.71
C TRP A 567 -8.41 11.19 47.23
N GLN A 568 -7.72 10.24 47.88
CA GLN A 568 -7.76 10.10 49.33
C GLN A 568 -7.27 11.38 50.03
N ASP A 569 -6.11 11.90 49.62
CA ASP A 569 -5.48 13.06 50.26
C ASP A 569 -6.33 14.33 50.11
N LEU A 570 -6.95 14.53 48.95
CA LEU A 570 -7.73 15.73 48.65
C LEU A 570 -9.19 15.65 49.15
N THR A 571 -9.79 14.45 49.18
CA THR A 571 -11.16 14.31 49.67
C THR A 571 -11.25 14.21 51.18
N GLN A 572 -10.19 13.85 51.90
CA GLN A 572 -10.17 13.92 53.37
C GLN A 572 -10.37 15.35 53.92
N LEU A 573 -10.24 16.37 53.07
CA LEU A 573 -10.46 17.77 53.42
C LEU A 573 -11.96 18.15 53.51
N TYR A 574 -12.87 17.27 53.06
CA TYR A 574 -14.32 17.52 52.97
C TYR A 574 -15.12 16.28 53.39
#